data_AF-A0A377ZFF9-F1
#
_entry.id   AF-A0A377ZFF9-F1
#
_cell.length_a   1.000
_cell.length_b   1.000
_cell.length_c   1.000
_cell.angle_alpha   90.00
_cell.angle_beta   90.00
_cell.angle_gamma   90.00
#
_symmetry.space_group_name_H-M   'P 1'
#
loop_
_entity.id
_entity.type
_entity.pdbx_description
1 polymer ?
#
loop_
_entity_poly.entity_id
_entity_poly.type
_entity_poly.pdbx_seq_one_letter_code
_entity_poly.pdbx_strand_id
1 'polypeptide(L)'
;MTRPVVASIDLLALRQNLQIVRRAAPGSRLWAVVKANAYGHGVARVWSALSAADGFALLNLEEAILLREQGWKGPILLLEGFFHADELAVLDQYRLTTSVHSNWQIKALQQAKLRAPLDIYLKVNSGMNRLGFMPERVHTVWQQLRAISNVGEMTLMSHFAEAENPQGIVEPMRRIEQAAEGLDCPRSLANSAATLWHPEAHFDWVRPGIVLYGASPSGQWQDIANTGLKPVMTLRSEIIGVQNLRPGEAIGYGGLYRTTRSSGSASSPAAMPMAIRGWRRAARRCWWMAYAPPPLDAYRWICWRSI
;
A
#
# COMPACT_ATOMS: atom_id res chain seq x y z
N MET A 1 -4.68 29.13 2.54
CA MET A 1 -3.78 28.19 3.27
C MET A 1 -2.59 28.99 3.78
N THR A 2 -2.24 28.90 5.06
CA THR A 2 -1.17 29.71 5.68
C THR A 2 0.17 29.00 5.79
N ARG A 3 0.24 27.69 5.50
CA ARG A 3 1.49 26.90 5.48
C ARG A 3 1.79 26.48 4.05
N PRO A 4 3.01 26.74 3.53
CA PRO A 4 3.38 26.39 2.17
C PRO A 4 3.81 24.92 2.15
N VAL A 5 2.88 23.99 2.40
CA VAL A 5 3.13 22.53 2.30
C VAL A 5 1.95 21.92 1.59
N VAL A 6 2.18 21.38 0.40
CA VAL A 6 1.13 20.91 -0.50
C VAL A 6 1.51 19.55 -1.07
N ALA A 7 0.63 18.56 -0.91
CA ALA A 7 0.68 17.30 -1.63
C ALA A 7 -0.29 17.37 -2.82
N SER A 8 0.24 17.52 -4.03
CA SER A 8 -0.53 17.51 -5.27
C SER A 8 -0.67 16.09 -5.78
N ILE A 9 -1.87 15.71 -6.23
CA ILE A 9 -2.22 14.36 -6.68
C ILE A 9 -2.60 14.41 -8.17
N ASP A 10 -1.86 13.70 -9.01
CA ASP A 10 -2.11 13.60 -10.45
C ASP A 10 -3.02 12.41 -10.77
N LEU A 11 -4.32 12.69 -10.94
CA LEU A 11 -5.32 11.68 -11.27
C LEU A 11 -5.15 11.10 -12.68
N LEU A 12 -4.50 11.82 -13.61
CA LEU A 12 -4.21 11.30 -14.94
C LEU A 12 -3.07 10.26 -14.87
N ALA A 13 -2.01 10.55 -14.12
CA ALA A 13 -0.95 9.58 -13.85
C ALA A 13 -1.50 8.31 -13.20
N LEU A 14 -2.42 8.44 -12.23
CA LEU A 14 -3.05 7.29 -11.58
C LEU A 14 -3.85 6.42 -12.56
N ARG A 15 -4.64 7.03 -13.45
CA ARG A 15 -5.35 6.30 -14.52
C ARG A 15 -4.37 5.60 -15.47
N GLN A 16 -3.30 6.27 -15.86
CA GLN A 16 -2.27 5.70 -16.75
C GLN A 16 -1.57 4.50 -16.10
N ASN A 17 -1.22 4.61 -14.82
CA ASN A 17 -0.61 3.51 -14.07
C ASN A 17 -1.55 2.31 -13.96
N LEU A 18 -2.84 2.53 -13.72
CA LEU A 18 -3.83 1.45 -13.72
C LEU A 18 -3.86 0.71 -15.07
N GLN A 19 -3.79 1.43 -16.19
CA GLN A 19 -3.75 0.81 -17.53
C GLN A 19 -2.46 0.01 -17.78
N ILE A 20 -1.32 0.51 -17.31
CA ILE A 20 -0.04 -0.21 -17.40
C ILE A 20 -0.14 -1.52 -16.61
N VAL A 21 -0.64 -1.47 -15.38
CA VAL A 21 -0.78 -2.65 -14.53
C VAL A 21 -1.80 -3.64 -15.11
N ARG A 22 -2.90 -3.16 -15.69
CA ARG A 22 -3.87 -4.01 -16.41
C ARG A 22 -3.22 -4.76 -17.56
N ARG A 23 -2.31 -4.12 -18.31
CA ARG A 23 -1.55 -4.75 -19.41
C ARG A 23 -0.51 -5.75 -18.91
N ALA A 24 0.01 -5.57 -17.70
CA ALA A 24 0.95 -6.52 -17.10
C ALA A 24 0.26 -7.84 -16.75
N ALA A 25 -1.02 -7.82 -16.34
CA ALA A 25 -1.80 -9.00 -15.98
C ALA A 25 -3.12 -9.09 -16.77
N PRO A 26 -3.09 -9.31 -18.10
CA PRO A 26 -4.28 -9.20 -18.96
C PRO A 26 -5.31 -10.31 -18.74
N GLY A 27 -4.89 -11.46 -18.21
CA GLY A 27 -5.78 -12.60 -17.90
C GLY A 27 -6.43 -12.52 -16.51
N SER A 28 -6.07 -11.53 -15.69
CA SER A 28 -6.50 -11.45 -14.30
C SER A 28 -7.41 -10.27 -14.04
N ARG A 29 -8.33 -10.46 -13.10
CA ARG A 29 -9.05 -9.36 -12.49
C ARG A 29 -8.14 -8.57 -11.55
N LEU A 30 -8.43 -7.29 -11.35
CA LEU A 30 -7.56 -6.34 -10.68
C LEU A 30 -8.28 -5.70 -9.49
N TRP A 31 -7.77 -5.99 -8.30
CA TRP A 31 -8.09 -5.25 -7.08
C TRP A 31 -7.21 -4.01 -6.96
N ALA A 32 -7.78 -2.81 -7.08
CA ALA A 32 -7.06 -1.59 -6.79
C ALA A 32 -6.88 -1.45 -5.27
N VAL A 33 -5.65 -1.60 -4.78
CA VAL A 33 -5.38 -1.55 -3.34
C VAL A 33 -5.28 -0.10 -2.87
N VAL A 34 -6.24 0.33 -2.05
CA VAL A 34 -6.41 1.72 -1.58
C VAL A 34 -6.34 1.86 -0.05
N LYS A 35 -5.74 0.91 0.65
CA LYS A 35 -5.53 0.97 2.11
C LYS A 35 -4.74 2.20 2.56
N ALA A 36 -4.86 2.53 3.84
CA ALA A 36 -4.14 3.65 4.48
C ALA A 36 -4.38 4.97 3.73
N ASN A 37 -5.65 5.27 3.50
CA ASN A 37 -6.14 6.42 2.76
C ASN A 37 -5.53 6.53 1.35
N ALA A 38 -5.60 5.44 0.58
CA ALA A 38 -4.95 5.29 -0.71
C ALA A 38 -3.45 5.61 -0.69
N TYR A 39 -2.73 4.97 0.25
CA TYR A 39 -1.29 5.22 0.45
C TYR A 39 -0.98 6.71 0.66
N GLY A 40 -1.86 7.43 1.38
CA GLY A 40 -1.76 8.86 1.64
C GLY A 40 -2.28 9.79 0.53
N HIS A 41 -2.78 9.26 -0.60
CA HIS A 41 -3.30 10.07 -1.70
C HIS A 41 -4.74 10.56 -1.48
N GLY A 42 -5.48 9.92 -0.58
CA GLY A 42 -6.86 10.25 -0.25
C GLY A 42 -7.87 9.41 -1.03
N VAL A 43 -8.52 8.41 -0.41
CA VAL A 43 -9.49 7.51 -1.10
C VAL A 43 -10.58 8.32 -1.81
N ALA A 44 -11.21 9.27 -1.10
CA ALA A 44 -12.24 10.16 -1.64
C ALA A 44 -11.78 10.93 -2.90
N ARG A 45 -10.48 11.23 -3.02
CA ARG A 45 -9.91 11.99 -4.14
C ARG A 45 -9.59 11.10 -5.34
N VAL A 46 -9.19 9.85 -5.09
CA VAL A 46 -8.55 9.02 -6.11
C VAL A 46 -9.41 7.89 -6.65
N TRP A 47 -10.48 7.48 -5.94
CA TRP A 47 -11.24 6.29 -6.32
C TRP A 47 -11.82 6.40 -7.75
N SER A 48 -12.27 7.58 -8.17
CA SER A 48 -12.82 7.79 -9.52
C SER A 48 -11.77 7.68 -10.63
N ALA A 49 -10.49 7.91 -10.33
CA ALA A 49 -9.41 7.64 -11.27
C ALA A 49 -9.05 6.15 -11.35
N LEU A 50 -9.50 5.35 -10.38
CA LEU A 50 -9.30 3.91 -10.33
C LEU A 50 -10.56 3.11 -10.69
N SER A 51 -11.63 3.77 -11.15
CA SER A 51 -12.93 3.15 -11.40
C SER A 51 -12.94 2.09 -12.51
N ALA A 52 -11.88 2.02 -13.33
CA ALA A 52 -11.68 0.98 -14.34
C ALA A 52 -11.05 -0.31 -13.79
N ALA A 53 -10.74 -0.36 -12.49
CA ALA A 53 -10.39 -1.60 -11.79
C ALA A 53 -11.64 -2.48 -11.62
N ASP A 54 -11.45 -3.78 -11.41
CA ASP A 54 -12.60 -4.68 -11.22
C ASP A 54 -13.14 -4.64 -9.79
N GLY A 55 -12.36 -4.11 -8.85
CA GLY A 55 -12.72 -3.99 -7.45
C GLY A 55 -11.74 -3.13 -6.67
N PHE A 56 -12.13 -2.70 -5.48
CA PHE A 56 -11.21 -2.07 -4.51
C PHE A 56 -10.84 -3.03 -3.39
N ALA A 57 -9.59 -2.99 -2.95
CA ALA A 57 -9.14 -3.74 -1.79
C ALA A 57 -8.51 -2.82 -0.75
N LEU A 58 -8.91 -2.98 0.52
CA LEU A 58 -8.52 -2.07 1.59
C LEU A 58 -8.56 -2.78 2.95
N LEU A 59 -8.27 -2.03 4.01
CA LEU A 59 -8.21 -2.56 5.39
C LEU A 59 -9.30 -2.01 6.30
N ASN A 60 -9.70 -0.76 6.10
CA ASN A 60 -10.51 -0.01 7.03
C ASN A 60 -11.99 -0.02 6.61
N LEU A 61 -12.88 -0.43 7.52
CA LEU A 61 -14.31 -0.56 7.22
C LEU A 61 -14.94 0.79 6.84
N GLU A 62 -14.51 1.88 7.47
CA GLU A 62 -14.99 3.23 7.17
C GLU A 62 -14.62 3.68 5.75
N GLU A 63 -13.42 3.32 5.26
CA GLU A 63 -13.00 3.55 3.87
C GLU A 63 -13.85 2.74 2.86
N ALA A 64 -14.27 1.52 3.21
CA ALA A 64 -15.20 0.73 2.38
C ALA A 64 -16.60 1.37 2.30
N ILE A 65 -17.13 1.82 3.44
CA ILE A 65 -18.40 2.53 3.52
C ILE A 65 -18.34 3.82 2.70
N LEU A 66 -17.25 4.59 2.85
CA LEU A 66 -17.02 5.81 2.08
C LEU A 66 -17.08 5.52 0.57
N LEU A 67 -16.43 4.46 0.07
CA LEU A 67 -16.50 4.11 -1.35
C LEU A 67 -17.95 3.85 -1.81
N ARG A 68 -18.74 3.15 -1.00
CA ARG A 68 -20.15 2.86 -1.30
C ARG A 68 -20.99 4.15 -1.33
N GLU A 69 -20.80 5.02 -0.35
CA GLU A 69 -21.49 6.31 -0.25
C GLU A 69 -21.09 7.28 -1.37
N GLN A 70 -19.85 7.20 -1.84
CA GLN A 70 -19.35 7.93 -3.01
C GLN A 70 -19.82 7.32 -4.34
N GLY A 71 -20.53 6.19 -4.31
CA GLY A 71 -21.21 5.62 -5.47
C GLY A 71 -20.53 4.41 -6.11
N TRP A 72 -19.42 3.89 -5.57
CA TRP A 72 -18.79 2.68 -6.09
C TRP A 72 -19.72 1.47 -5.96
N LYS A 73 -20.00 0.82 -7.09
CA LYS A 73 -20.90 -0.35 -7.17
C LYS A 73 -20.17 -1.68 -7.34
N GLY A 74 -18.89 -1.67 -7.75
CA GLY A 74 -18.10 -2.89 -7.88
C GLY A 74 -17.79 -3.53 -6.52
N PRO A 75 -17.17 -4.71 -6.51
CA PRO A 75 -16.84 -5.39 -5.27
C PRO A 75 -15.77 -4.60 -4.46
N ILE A 76 -15.78 -4.81 -3.14
CA ILE A 76 -14.81 -4.25 -2.19
C ILE A 76 -14.32 -5.38 -1.29
N LEU A 77 -13.01 -5.61 -1.25
CA LEU A 77 -12.37 -6.64 -0.44
C LEU A 77 -11.70 -6.06 0.81
N LEU A 78 -12.07 -6.58 1.98
CA LEU A 78 -11.36 -6.36 3.24
C LEU A 78 -10.20 -7.38 3.36
N LEU A 79 -8.96 -6.90 3.18
CA LEU A 79 -7.75 -7.76 3.08
C LEU A 79 -7.35 -8.45 4.39
N GLU A 80 -7.80 -7.92 5.54
CA GLU A 80 -7.58 -8.47 6.88
C GLU A 80 -8.87 -9.07 7.47
N GLY A 81 -9.95 -9.06 6.69
CA GLY A 81 -11.26 -9.52 7.14
C GLY A 81 -11.92 -8.53 8.09
N PHE A 82 -12.70 -9.08 9.02
CA PHE A 82 -13.35 -8.36 10.11
C PHE A 82 -12.67 -8.65 11.44
N PHE A 83 -12.80 -7.73 12.41
CA PHE A 83 -12.17 -7.83 13.73
C PHE A 83 -13.14 -8.19 14.84
N HIS A 84 -14.43 -7.91 14.65
CA HIS A 84 -15.51 -8.30 15.56
C HIS A 84 -16.69 -8.93 14.80
N ALA A 85 -17.44 -9.82 15.47
CA ALA A 85 -18.53 -10.57 14.82
C ALA A 85 -19.73 -9.69 14.43
N ASP A 86 -19.97 -8.59 15.15
CA ASP A 86 -21.00 -7.61 14.87
C ASP A 86 -20.73 -6.79 13.59
N GLU A 87 -19.48 -6.71 13.14
CA GLU A 87 -19.14 -6.12 11.84
C GLU A 87 -19.78 -6.88 10.66
N LEU A 88 -20.11 -8.17 10.82
CA LEU A 88 -20.72 -8.97 9.75
C LEU A 88 -22.06 -8.38 9.27
N ALA A 89 -22.81 -7.70 10.14
CA ALA A 89 -24.03 -6.99 9.75
C ALA A 89 -23.72 -5.82 8.80
N VAL A 90 -22.61 -5.13 9.02
CA VAL A 90 -22.13 -4.03 8.16
C VAL A 90 -21.61 -4.57 6.84
N LEU A 91 -20.84 -5.66 6.86
CA LEU A 91 -20.36 -6.33 5.64
C LEU A 91 -21.54 -6.78 4.76
N ASP A 92 -22.60 -7.33 5.36
CA ASP A 92 -23.85 -7.66 4.67
C ASP A 92 -24.56 -6.40 4.15
N GLN A 93 -24.69 -5.34 4.95
CA GLN A 93 -25.30 -4.08 4.50
C GLN A 93 -24.62 -3.46 3.29
N TYR A 94 -23.29 -3.43 3.29
CA TYR A 94 -22.53 -2.78 2.24
C TYR A 94 -22.04 -3.75 1.15
N ARG A 95 -22.43 -5.04 1.21
CA ARG A 95 -22.03 -6.09 0.27
C ARG A 95 -20.51 -6.09 0.06
N LEU A 96 -19.81 -6.32 1.16
CA LEU A 96 -18.35 -6.37 1.20
C LEU A 96 -17.87 -7.82 1.12
N THR A 97 -16.81 -8.05 0.37
CA THR A 97 -16.04 -9.30 0.36
C THR A 97 -15.05 -9.27 1.51
N THR A 98 -14.87 -10.39 2.21
CA THR A 98 -14.01 -10.44 3.41
C THR A 98 -12.96 -11.54 3.35
N SER A 99 -11.78 -11.27 3.89
CA SER A 99 -10.79 -12.33 4.11
C SER A 99 -11.13 -13.14 5.37
N VAL A 100 -10.86 -14.44 5.35
CA VAL A 100 -10.95 -15.33 6.51
C VAL A 100 -9.60 -15.98 6.74
N HIS A 101 -9.04 -15.81 7.93
CA HIS A 101 -7.68 -16.23 8.27
C HIS A 101 -7.55 -16.84 9.68
N SER A 102 -8.65 -16.95 10.43
CA SER A 102 -8.66 -17.54 11.76
C SER A 102 -9.94 -18.31 12.08
N ASN A 103 -9.85 -19.31 12.97
CA ASN A 103 -10.97 -20.18 13.35
C ASN A 103 -12.15 -19.41 13.97
N TRP A 104 -11.88 -18.31 14.68
CA TRP A 104 -12.95 -17.53 15.30
C TRP A 104 -13.83 -16.83 14.25
N GLN A 105 -13.26 -16.44 13.11
CA GLN A 105 -14.00 -15.84 12.00
C GLN A 105 -14.95 -16.85 11.36
N ILE A 106 -14.53 -18.12 11.26
CA ILE A 106 -15.39 -19.22 10.80
C ILE A 106 -16.60 -19.37 11.73
N LYS A 107 -16.36 -19.39 13.06
CA LYS A 107 -17.44 -19.47 14.06
C LYS A 107 -18.39 -18.27 13.98
N ALA A 108 -17.85 -17.06 13.81
CA ALA A 108 -18.66 -15.84 13.66
C ALA A 108 -19.54 -15.91 12.40
N LEU A 109 -18.99 -16.35 11.27
CA LEU A 109 -19.75 -16.55 10.03
C LEU A 109 -20.85 -17.61 10.20
N GLN A 110 -20.58 -18.70 10.93
CA GLN A 110 -21.57 -19.73 11.20
C GLN A 110 -22.75 -19.23 12.06
N GLN A 111 -22.49 -18.30 12.99
CA GLN A 111 -23.50 -17.78 13.93
C GLN A 111 -24.24 -16.55 13.41
N ALA A 112 -23.73 -15.89 12.39
CA ALA A 112 -24.30 -14.66 11.87
C ALA A 112 -25.69 -14.89 11.22
N LYS A 113 -26.51 -13.83 11.23
CA LYS A 113 -27.78 -13.78 10.50
C LYS A 113 -27.65 -12.73 9.40
N LEU A 114 -27.30 -13.18 8.20
CA LEU A 114 -27.10 -12.31 7.04
C LEU A 114 -28.29 -12.39 6.09
N ARG A 115 -28.49 -11.35 5.27
CA ARG A 115 -29.55 -11.36 4.26
C ARG A 115 -29.17 -12.15 3.01
N ALA A 116 -27.88 -12.21 2.72
CA ALA A 116 -27.33 -13.06 1.67
C ALA A 116 -25.90 -13.49 2.05
N PRO A 117 -25.38 -14.57 1.44
CA PRO A 117 -24.02 -15.02 1.67
C PRO A 117 -22.99 -13.95 1.31
N LEU A 118 -21.85 -13.96 2.00
CA LEU A 118 -20.70 -13.09 1.71
C LEU A 118 -19.65 -13.86 0.91
N ASP A 119 -19.12 -13.22 -0.12
CA ASP A 119 -17.93 -13.74 -0.80
C ASP A 119 -16.71 -13.63 0.12
N ILE A 120 -15.89 -14.68 0.15
CA ILE A 120 -14.76 -14.78 1.05
C ILE A 120 -13.44 -15.10 0.35
N TYR A 121 -12.37 -14.57 0.92
CA TYR A 121 -11.00 -14.90 0.56
C TYR A 121 -10.37 -15.72 1.69
N LEU A 122 -10.26 -17.04 1.50
CA LEU A 122 -9.59 -17.90 2.46
C LEU A 122 -8.08 -17.66 2.39
N LYS A 123 -7.52 -17.10 3.46
CA LYS A 123 -6.12 -16.70 3.50
C LYS A 123 -5.23 -17.85 3.92
N VAL A 124 -4.23 -18.16 3.10
CA VAL A 124 -3.19 -19.16 3.34
C VAL A 124 -1.92 -18.46 3.81
N ASN A 125 -1.31 -18.98 4.86
CA ASN A 125 0.04 -18.57 5.26
C ASN A 125 1.07 -19.38 4.45
N SER A 126 1.58 -18.78 3.37
CA SER A 126 2.60 -19.40 2.53
C SER A 126 4.04 -19.04 2.94
N GLY A 127 4.27 -18.49 4.14
CA GLY A 127 5.61 -18.20 4.67
C GLY A 127 5.81 -16.79 5.24
N MET A 128 4.88 -15.85 4.98
CA MET A 128 4.96 -14.51 5.57
C MET A 128 4.74 -14.52 7.10
N ASN A 129 4.08 -15.55 7.64
CA ASN A 129 3.86 -15.74 9.08
C ASN A 129 3.18 -14.54 9.77
N ARG A 130 2.26 -13.87 9.06
CA ARG A 130 1.47 -12.75 9.59
C ARG A 130 0.01 -13.10 9.80
N LEU A 131 -0.67 -13.59 8.74
CA LEU A 131 -2.07 -14.01 8.77
C LEU A 131 -2.25 -15.20 7.82
N GLY A 132 -3.23 -16.04 8.12
CA GLY A 132 -3.66 -17.14 7.26
C GLY A 132 -3.49 -18.51 7.90
N PHE A 133 -4.20 -19.49 7.38
CA PHE A 133 -4.09 -20.89 7.79
C PHE A 133 -2.86 -21.54 7.16
N MET A 134 -2.25 -22.48 7.88
CA MET A 134 -1.18 -23.29 7.31
C MET A 134 -1.71 -24.15 6.14
N PRO A 135 -0.90 -24.42 5.09
CA PRO A 135 -1.33 -25.15 3.90
C PRO A 135 -2.07 -26.46 4.19
N GLU A 136 -1.59 -27.22 5.19
CA GLU A 136 -2.14 -28.54 5.55
C GLU A 136 -3.55 -28.44 6.14
N ARG A 137 -3.96 -27.26 6.61
CA ARG A 137 -5.29 -27.01 7.16
C ARG A 137 -6.29 -26.53 6.12
N VAL A 138 -5.84 -26.13 4.93
CA VAL A 138 -6.68 -25.43 3.93
C VAL A 138 -7.87 -26.28 3.51
N HIS A 139 -7.67 -27.56 3.19
CA HIS A 139 -8.78 -28.47 2.84
C HIS A 139 -9.85 -28.56 3.92
N THR A 140 -9.42 -28.75 5.18
CA THR A 140 -10.35 -28.86 6.31
C THR A 140 -11.16 -27.56 6.47
N VAL A 141 -10.47 -26.43 6.43
CA VAL A 141 -11.12 -25.11 6.58
C VAL A 141 -12.02 -24.78 5.39
N TRP A 142 -11.62 -25.15 4.17
CA TRP A 142 -12.42 -24.97 2.97
C TRP A 142 -13.75 -25.70 3.07
N GLN A 143 -13.74 -26.98 3.48
CA GLN A 143 -14.98 -27.75 3.66
C GLN A 143 -15.86 -27.18 4.77
N GLN A 144 -15.27 -26.71 5.87
CA GLN A 144 -16.01 -26.04 6.95
C GLN A 144 -16.71 -24.78 6.45
N LEU A 145 -16.00 -23.92 5.72
CA LEU A 145 -16.55 -22.68 5.18
C LEU A 145 -17.63 -22.95 4.13
N ARG A 146 -17.42 -23.91 3.23
CA ARG A 146 -18.40 -24.31 2.21
C ARG A 146 -19.73 -24.79 2.80
N ALA A 147 -19.71 -25.37 3.99
CA ALA A 147 -20.91 -25.85 4.68
C ALA A 147 -21.71 -24.72 5.39
N ILE A 148 -21.17 -23.50 5.46
CA ILE A 148 -21.83 -22.36 6.12
C ILE A 148 -22.71 -21.64 5.09
N SER A 149 -24.01 -21.54 5.37
CA SER A 149 -24.98 -20.85 4.49
C SER A 149 -24.69 -19.36 4.27
N ASN A 150 -23.95 -18.73 5.17
CA ASN A 150 -23.50 -17.34 5.06
C ASN A 150 -22.26 -17.15 4.17
N VAL A 151 -21.67 -18.22 3.64
CA VAL A 151 -20.49 -18.17 2.76
C VAL A 151 -20.92 -18.34 1.30
N GLY A 152 -20.58 -17.36 0.47
CA GLY A 152 -20.81 -17.34 -0.97
C GLY A 152 -19.60 -17.87 -1.74
N GLU A 153 -19.15 -17.11 -2.75
CA GLU A 153 -17.98 -17.49 -3.54
C GLU A 153 -16.71 -17.49 -2.69
N MET A 154 -15.84 -18.48 -2.91
CA MET A 154 -14.60 -18.63 -2.17
C MET A 154 -13.39 -18.49 -3.10
N THR A 155 -12.42 -17.67 -2.70
CA THR A 155 -11.14 -17.50 -3.40
C THR A 155 -9.99 -17.83 -2.45
N LEU A 156 -9.00 -18.59 -2.91
CA LEU A 156 -7.75 -18.76 -2.14
C LEU A 156 -6.88 -17.52 -2.26
N MET A 157 -6.40 -17.02 -1.13
CA MET A 157 -5.56 -15.83 -1.07
C MET A 157 -4.28 -16.09 -0.32
N SER A 158 -3.15 -15.64 -0.85
CA SER A 158 -1.92 -15.48 -0.07
C SER A 158 -1.25 -14.13 -0.38
N HIS A 159 -0.12 -13.84 0.25
CA HIS A 159 0.68 -12.66 0.00
C HIS A 159 2.17 -12.99 0.09
N PHE A 160 2.93 -12.64 -0.95
CA PHE A 160 4.38 -12.82 -0.97
C PHE A 160 5.07 -11.85 -0.01
N ALA A 161 6.10 -12.36 0.68
CA ALA A 161 6.96 -11.56 1.55
C ALA A 161 8.05 -10.81 0.80
N GLU A 162 8.60 -11.42 -0.26
CA GLU A 162 9.78 -10.94 -0.96
C GLU A 162 9.63 -11.12 -2.48
N ALA A 163 8.50 -10.68 -3.05
CA ALA A 163 8.24 -10.82 -4.49
C ALA A 163 9.15 -9.91 -5.35
N GLU A 164 9.94 -9.04 -4.74
CA GLU A 164 10.99 -8.27 -5.39
C GLU A 164 12.18 -9.16 -5.80
N ASN A 165 12.32 -10.35 -5.19
CA ASN A 165 13.32 -11.34 -5.51
C ASN A 165 12.66 -12.53 -6.25
N PRO A 166 13.15 -12.96 -7.43
CA PRO A 166 12.64 -14.15 -8.10
C PRO A 166 12.63 -15.42 -7.24
N GLN A 167 13.61 -15.58 -6.34
CA GLN A 167 13.63 -16.73 -5.42
C GLN A 167 12.59 -16.60 -4.29
N GLY A 168 12.14 -15.39 -3.98
CA GLY A 168 11.19 -15.10 -2.91
C GLY A 168 9.76 -15.58 -3.18
N ILE A 169 9.44 -15.98 -4.41
CA ILE A 169 8.11 -16.51 -4.78
C ILE A 169 8.04 -18.04 -4.84
N VAL A 170 9.19 -18.73 -4.99
CA VAL A 170 9.23 -20.17 -5.30
C VAL A 170 8.58 -21.01 -4.20
N GLU A 171 9.07 -20.91 -2.96
CA GLU A 171 8.54 -21.69 -1.85
C GLU A 171 7.10 -21.29 -1.47
N PRO A 172 6.73 -20.00 -1.43
CA PRO A 172 5.33 -19.61 -1.27
C PRO A 172 4.39 -20.18 -2.33
N MET A 173 4.79 -20.18 -3.62
CA MET A 173 4.01 -20.77 -4.71
C MET A 173 3.80 -22.26 -4.49
N ARG A 174 4.85 -23.01 -4.18
CA ARG A 174 4.78 -24.45 -3.90
C ARG A 174 3.80 -24.77 -2.76
N ARG A 175 3.83 -24.00 -1.67
CA ARG A 175 2.90 -24.18 -0.53
C ARG A 175 1.45 -23.90 -0.91
N ILE A 176 1.23 -22.93 -1.80
CA ILE A 176 -0.11 -22.57 -2.25
C ILE A 176 -0.65 -23.62 -3.22
N GLU A 177 0.19 -24.16 -4.11
CA GLU A 177 -0.17 -25.28 -4.98
C GLU A 177 -0.58 -26.50 -4.16
N GLN A 178 0.20 -26.85 -3.13
CA GLN A 178 -0.16 -27.91 -2.19
C GLN A 178 -1.49 -27.63 -1.47
N ALA A 179 -1.71 -26.38 -1.04
CA ALA A 179 -2.96 -25.99 -0.38
C ALA A 179 -4.18 -26.01 -1.31
N ALA A 180 -3.97 -25.86 -2.61
CA ALA A 180 -5.01 -25.80 -3.64
C ALA A 180 -5.23 -27.14 -4.37
N GLU A 181 -4.48 -28.20 -4.02
CA GLU A 181 -4.53 -29.49 -4.69
C GLU A 181 -5.95 -30.07 -4.67
N GLY A 182 -6.57 -30.30 -5.83
CA GLY A 182 -7.95 -30.79 -5.89
C GLY A 182 -9.04 -29.78 -5.50
N LEU A 183 -8.68 -28.51 -5.26
CA LEU A 183 -9.63 -27.41 -5.14
C LEU A 183 -9.74 -26.66 -6.48
N ASP A 184 -10.87 -26.83 -7.15
CA ASP A 184 -11.24 -25.98 -8.29
C ASP A 184 -11.77 -24.65 -7.77
N CYS A 185 -10.88 -23.67 -7.64
CA CYS A 185 -11.22 -22.37 -7.08
C CYS A 185 -10.33 -21.23 -7.61
N PRO A 186 -10.87 -20.00 -7.65
CA PRO A 186 -10.09 -18.82 -7.98
C PRO A 186 -8.96 -18.59 -6.98
N ARG A 187 -7.87 -17.98 -7.44
CA ARG A 187 -6.69 -17.67 -6.63
C ARG A 187 -6.27 -16.22 -6.78
N SER A 188 -5.76 -15.65 -5.68
CA SER A 188 -5.23 -14.30 -5.64
C SER A 188 -3.94 -14.24 -4.83
N LEU A 189 -2.80 -14.06 -5.48
CA LEU A 189 -1.49 -14.06 -4.81
C LEU A 189 -0.75 -12.75 -5.04
N ALA A 190 -0.66 -12.33 -6.31
CA ALA A 190 0.20 -11.24 -6.74
C ALA A 190 -0.09 -9.91 -6.02
N ASN A 191 0.94 -9.38 -5.37
CA ASN A 191 1.02 -7.98 -4.96
C ASN A 191 1.62 -7.14 -6.11
N SER A 192 2.00 -5.89 -5.86
CA SER A 192 2.58 -5.02 -6.90
C SER A 192 3.82 -5.61 -7.59
N ALA A 193 4.75 -6.20 -6.83
CA ALA A 193 5.98 -6.79 -7.37
C ALA A 193 5.64 -8.00 -8.27
N ALA A 194 4.86 -8.94 -7.75
CA ALA A 194 4.46 -10.12 -8.54
C ALA A 194 3.58 -9.77 -9.74
N THR A 195 2.76 -8.71 -9.65
CA THR A 195 1.98 -8.25 -10.82
C THR A 195 2.89 -7.75 -11.94
N LEU A 196 3.99 -7.07 -11.62
CA LEU A 196 4.90 -6.54 -12.62
C LEU A 196 5.91 -7.57 -13.14
N TRP A 197 6.38 -8.47 -12.26
CA TRP A 197 7.60 -9.24 -12.51
C TRP A 197 7.39 -10.75 -12.57
N HIS A 198 6.26 -11.28 -12.09
CA HIS A 198 6.01 -12.73 -11.98
C HIS A 198 4.64 -13.13 -12.58
N PRO A 199 4.52 -13.20 -13.91
CA PRO A 199 3.28 -13.61 -14.59
C PRO A 199 2.68 -14.93 -14.13
N GLU A 200 3.51 -15.89 -13.74
CA GLU A 200 3.11 -17.18 -13.19
C GLU A 200 2.31 -17.08 -11.88
N ALA A 201 2.40 -15.93 -11.18
CA ALA A 201 1.70 -15.71 -9.91
C ALA A 201 0.42 -14.88 -10.04
N HIS A 202 0.00 -14.54 -11.27
CA HIS A 202 -1.14 -13.65 -11.51
C HIS A 202 -2.49 -14.29 -11.16
N PHE A 203 -2.70 -15.55 -11.57
CA PHE A 203 -3.95 -16.30 -11.38
C PHE A 203 -5.20 -15.47 -11.73
N ASP A 204 -6.31 -15.64 -11.00
CA ASP A 204 -7.59 -15.00 -11.29
C ASP A 204 -7.65 -13.55 -10.86
N TRP A 205 -6.90 -13.18 -9.82
CA TRP A 205 -6.93 -11.85 -9.21
C TRP A 205 -5.55 -11.35 -8.80
N VAL A 206 -5.13 -10.21 -9.35
CA VAL A 206 -3.96 -9.44 -8.90
C VAL A 206 -4.38 -8.32 -7.95
N ARG A 207 -3.48 -7.94 -7.02
CA ARG A 207 -3.72 -6.90 -6.00
C ARG A 207 -2.63 -5.82 -6.01
N PRO A 208 -2.52 -5.04 -7.11
CA PRO A 208 -1.57 -3.94 -7.17
C PRO A 208 -1.93 -2.83 -6.19
N GLY A 209 -0.91 -2.34 -5.48
CA GLY A 209 -1.00 -1.21 -4.56
C GLY A 209 -0.01 -0.13 -4.96
N ILE A 210 1.20 -0.18 -4.40
CA ILE A 210 2.22 0.86 -4.55
C ILE A 210 2.51 1.25 -6.01
N VAL A 211 2.44 0.27 -6.92
CA VAL A 211 2.64 0.46 -8.36
C VAL A 211 1.57 1.36 -9.00
N LEU A 212 0.33 1.33 -8.53
CA LEU A 212 -0.73 2.23 -9.01
C LEU A 212 -0.36 3.70 -8.77
N TYR A 213 0.39 3.96 -7.70
CA TYR A 213 0.81 5.30 -7.30
C TYR A 213 2.16 5.73 -7.93
N GLY A 214 2.71 4.90 -8.84
CA GLY A 214 3.95 5.21 -9.55
C GLY A 214 5.21 5.05 -8.70
N ALA A 215 5.18 4.16 -7.71
CA ALA A 215 6.32 3.88 -6.85
C ALA A 215 6.74 2.41 -6.95
N SER A 216 8.04 2.18 -6.88
CA SER A 216 8.64 0.85 -7.03
C SER A 216 8.32 -0.04 -5.82
N PRO A 217 7.92 -1.32 -6.03
CA PRO A 217 7.74 -2.28 -4.95
C PRO A 217 9.00 -2.49 -4.09
N SER A 218 10.19 -2.45 -4.68
CA SER A 218 11.48 -2.62 -3.99
C SER A 218 11.94 -1.38 -3.21
N GLY A 219 11.29 -0.24 -3.43
CA GLY A 219 11.75 1.06 -2.96
C GLY A 219 12.87 1.68 -3.81
N GLN A 220 13.40 0.98 -4.81
CA GLN A 220 14.37 1.51 -5.78
C GLN A 220 13.65 1.95 -7.05
N TRP A 221 13.68 3.25 -7.36
CA TRP A 221 12.92 3.82 -8.47
C TRP A 221 13.37 3.28 -9.84
N GLN A 222 14.64 2.88 -9.95
CA GLN A 222 15.25 2.35 -11.17
C GLN A 222 14.52 1.10 -11.69
N ASP A 223 14.01 0.27 -10.79
CA ASP A 223 13.37 -1.01 -11.13
C ASP A 223 12.07 -0.83 -11.93
N ILE A 224 11.49 0.38 -11.91
CA ILE A 224 10.28 0.71 -12.66
C ILE A 224 10.50 1.82 -13.70
N ALA A 225 11.72 2.33 -13.88
CA ALA A 225 11.99 3.48 -14.73
C ALA A 225 11.53 3.28 -16.19
N ASN A 226 11.61 2.04 -16.69
CA ASN A 226 11.26 1.70 -18.07
C ASN A 226 9.82 1.20 -18.25
N THR A 227 9.03 1.16 -17.18
CA THR A 227 7.64 0.66 -17.22
C THR A 227 6.64 1.69 -17.76
N GLY A 228 7.04 2.97 -17.81
CA GLY A 228 6.15 4.09 -18.10
C GLY A 228 5.26 4.52 -16.94
N LEU A 229 5.39 3.91 -15.76
CA LEU A 229 4.71 4.34 -14.55
C LEU A 229 5.13 5.75 -14.15
N LYS A 230 4.16 6.55 -13.70
CA LYS A 230 4.37 7.95 -13.33
C LYS A 230 4.05 8.20 -11.86
N PRO A 231 4.89 8.95 -11.12
CA PRO A 231 4.61 9.27 -9.73
C PRO A 231 3.30 10.07 -9.64
N VAL A 232 2.40 9.62 -8.76
CA VAL A 232 1.06 10.24 -8.63
C VAL A 232 1.06 11.41 -7.64
N MET A 233 1.88 11.37 -6.59
CA MET A 233 1.98 12.45 -5.61
C MET A 233 3.25 13.28 -5.83
N THR A 234 3.10 14.60 -5.85
CA THR A 234 4.19 15.56 -5.69
C THR A 234 4.01 16.34 -4.40
N LEU A 235 4.95 16.21 -3.47
CA LEU A 235 4.96 17.01 -2.25
C LEU A 235 5.87 18.23 -2.44
N ARG A 236 5.31 19.44 -2.29
CA ARG A 236 6.01 20.72 -2.44
C ARG A 236 5.94 21.52 -1.15
N SER A 237 6.96 22.33 -0.91
CA SER A 237 7.00 23.33 0.14
C SER A 237 7.81 24.54 -0.30
N GLU A 238 7.71 25.63 0.45
CA GLU A 238 8.53 26.84 0.23
C GLU A 238 9.56 27.02 1.35
N ILE A 239 10.66 27.72 1.04
CA ILE A 239 11.63 28.20 2.02
C ILE A 239 10.98 29.36 2.78
N ILE A 240 10.89 29.24 4.10
CA ILE A 240 10.26 30.26 4.96
C ILE A 240 11.27 31.16 5.67
N GLY A 241 12.57 30.92 5.48
CA GLY A 241 13.63 31.68 6.10
C GLY A 241 15.01 31.23 5.65
N VAL A 242 15.88 32.20 5.38
CA VAL A 242 17.29 32.01 5.04
C VAL A 242 18.10 32.73 6.11
N GLN A 243 19.09 32.05 6.68
CA GLN A 243 19.98 32.63 7.68
C GLN A 243 21.44 32.49 7.25
N ASN A 244 22.24 33.49 7.61
CA ASN A 244 23.68 33.50 7.43
C ASN A 244 24.33 33.07 8.75
N LEU A 245 25.05 31.95 8.72
CA LEU A 245 25.70 31.40 9.90
C LEU A 245 27.21 31.57 9.81
N ARG A 246 27.84 31.86 10.95
CA ARG A 246 29.30 31.91 11.13
C ARG A 246 29.85 30.50 11.34
N PRO A 247 31.13 30.25 11.02
CA PRO A 247 31.78 28.98 11.34
C PRO A 247 31.71 28.66 12.84
N GLY A 248 31.41 27.41 13.18
CA GLY A 248 31.29 26.91 14.56
C GLY A 248 29.89 27.03 15.18
N GLU A 249 28.98 27.78 14.55
CA GLU A 249 27.59 27.92 15.02
C GLU A 249 26.82 26.60 14.88
N ALA A 250 26.01 26.30 15.89
CA ALA A 250 25.23 25.07 15.96
C ALA A 250 23.83 25.25 15.35
N ILE A 251 23.33 24.20 14.70
CA ILE A 251 22.01 24.18 14.05
C ILE A 251 21.08 23.19 14.75
N GLY A 252 19.87 23.64 15.07
CA GLY A 252 18.80 22.82 15.63
C GLY A 252 18.96 22.46 17.11
N TYR A 253 17.96 21.78 17.67
CA TYR A 253 17.99 21.34 19.06
C TYR A 253 19.14 20.37 19.34
N GLY A 254 19.85 20.58 20.45
CA GLY A 254 21.03 19.79 20.84
C GLY A 254 22.29 20.09 20.02
N GLY A 255 22.22 20.97 19.01
CA GLY A 255 23.39 21.42 18.26
C GLY A 255 24.20 20.30 17.60
N LEU A 256 23.52 19.22 17.16
CA LEU A 256 24.14 18.02 16.59
C LEU A 256 24.92 18.28 15.30
N TYR A 257 24.61 19.39 14.63
CA TYR A 257 25.35 19.87 13.48
C TYR A 257 25.93 21.25 13.79
N ARG A 258 27.20 21.44 13.44
CA ARG A 258 27.90 22.73 13.53
C ARG A 258 28.47 23.08 12.17
N THR A 259 28.39 24.35 11.81
CA THR A 259 28.93 24.86 10.55
C THR A 259 30.46 24.73 10.55
N THR A 260 31.02 24.24 9.45
CA THR A 260 32.47 24.19 9.23
C THR A 260 32.87 25.28 8.24
N ARG A 261 34.12 25.75 8.30
CA ARG A 261 34.67 26.64 7.27
C ARG A 261 34.78 25.85 5.97
N SER A 262 34.25 26.37 4.87
CA SER A 262 34.68 25.93 3.54
C SER A 262 36.14 26.34 3.35
N SER A 263 37.01 25.37 3.06
CA SER A 263 38.40 25.61 2.67
C SER A 263 38.42 26.21 1.26
N GLY A 264 38.32 27.53 1.18
CA GLY A 264 38.46 28.31 -0.05
C GLY A 264 37.99 29.75 0.16
N SER A 265 38.93 30.69 0.10
CA SER A 265 38.81 32.17 0.04
C SER A 265 37.65 32.85 0.80
N ALA A 266 38.04 33.70 1.76
CA ALA A 266 37.17 34.61 2.48
C ALA A 266 36.41 35.56 1.53
N SER A 267 35.07 35.60 1.65
CA SER A 267 34.26 36.83 1.57
C SER A 267 32.74 36.63 1.42
N SER A 268 32.18 35.41 1.36
CA SER A 268 30.72 35.24 1.33
C SER A 268 30.18 34.42 2.51
N PRO A 269 29.18 34.93 3.26
CA PRO A 269 28.48 34.11 4.23
C PRO A 269 27.78 32.95 3.51
N ALA A 270 27.92 31.74 4.04
CA ALA A 270 27.17 30.60 3.55
C ALA A 270 25.69 30.79 3.93
N ALA A 271 24.85 31.09 2.93
CA ALA A 271 23.40 31.13 3.11
C ALA A 271 22.89 29.69 3.24
N MET A 272 22.33 29.33 4.40
CA MET A 272 21.68 28.03 4.59
C MET A 272 20.15 28.21 4.59
N PRO A 273 19.39 27.46 3.78
CA PRO A 273 17.94 27.38 3.90
C PRO A 273 17.58 26.71 5.23
N MET A 274 16.89 27.41 6.13
CA MET A 274 16.74 26.93 7.51
C MET A 274 15.46 26.13 7.79
N ALA A 275 14.58 25.92 6.81
CA ALA A 275 13.46 24.98 6.98
C ALA A 275 12.80 24.60 5.65
N ILE A 276 12.65 23.30 5.42
CA ILE A 276 11.53 22.75 4.64
C ILE A 276 10.54 22.21 5.66
N ARG A 277 9.36 22.82 5.75
CA ARG A 277 8.32 22.38 6.68
C ARG A 277 7.53 21.27 5.96
N GLY A 278 7.38 20.06 6.53
CA GLY A 278 6.29 19.16 6.08
C GLY A 278 6.57 17.68 5.77
N TRP A 279 7.75 17.11 6.02
CA TRP A 279 7.93 15.65 5.88
C TRP A 279 7.71 14.90 7.21
N ARG A 280 6.96 13.79 7.19
CA ARG A 280 6.92 12.78 8.26
C ARG A 280 7.37 11.44 7.68
N ARG A 281 8.45 10.86 8.18
CA ARG A 281 8.75 9.44 7.99
C ARG A 281 8.20 8.69 9.21
N ALA A 282 7.56 7.54 8.98
CA ALA A 282 6.84 6.74 9.97
C ALA A 282 7.69 6.16 11.13
N ALA A 283 8.91 6.66 11.38
CA ALA A 283 9.74 6.17 12.47
C ALA A 283 10.26 7.23 13.45
N ARG A 284 10.32 8.54 13.13
CA ARG A 284 10.70 9.60 14.08
C ARG A 284 10.08 10.94 13.66
N ARG A 285 9.62 11.75 14.63
CA ARG A 285 9.22 13.16 14.44
C ARG A 285 10.44 13.94 13.94
N CYS A 286 10.66 13.99 12.62
CA CYS A 286 11.79 14.65 11.97
C CYS A 286 11.28 15.74 11.02
N TRP A 287 11.67 17.00 11.24
CA TRP A 287 11.61 18.04 10.19
C TRP A 287 12.91 18.05 9.40
N TRP A 288 12.85 18.32 8.10
CA TRP A 288 14.00 18.19 7.22
C TRP A 288 14.51 19.56 6.76
N MET A 289 15.83 19.76 6.81
CA MET A 289 16.53 20.93 6.27
C MET A 289 17.32 20.50 5.04
N ALA A 290 17.16 21.19 3.91
CA ALA A 290 17.94 20.96 2.71
C ALA A 290 19.16 21.89 2.70
N TYR A 291 20.35 21.31 2.61
CA TYR A 291 21.62 22.01 2.45
C TYR A 291 22.16 21.76 1.04
N ALA A 292 22.38 22.81 0.25
CA ALA A 292 23.08 22.74 -1.02
C ALA A 292 24.23 23.75 -1.05
N PRO A 293 25.50 23.32 -0.94
CA PRO A 293 26.62 24.17 -1.31
C PRO A 293 26.69 24.27 -2.85
N PRO A 294 27.13 25.41 -3.43
CA PRO A 294 27.34 25.52 -4.87
C PRO A 294 28.42 24.53 -5.37
N PRO A 295 28.26 23.93 -6.58
CA PRO A 295 27.07 23.96 -7.44
C PRO A 295 25.94 23.07 -6.91
N LEU A 296 24.69 23.43 -7.22
CA LEU A 296 23.40 22.93 -6.67
C LEU A 296 23.08 21.43 -6.95
N ASP A 297 24.07 20.56 -6.98
CA ASP A 297 23.92 19.19 -7.47
C ASP A 297 23.65 18.15 -6.36
N ALA A 298 23.76 18.52 -5.08
CA ALA A 298 23.50 17.60 -3.96
C ALA A 298 22.88 18.28 -2.74
N TYR A 299 21.67 17.84 -2.35
CA TYR A 299 21.05 18.23 -1.08
C TYR A 299 21.43 17.26 0.04
N ARG A 300 22.01 17.76 1.14
CA ARG A 300 22.12 17.01 2.40
C ARG A 300 20.95 17.38 3.32
N TRP A 301 20.45 16.37 4.03
CA TRP A 301 19.21 16.45 4.80
C TRP A 301 19.50 16.37 6.30
N ILE A 302 19.17 17.42 7.08
CA ILE A 302 19.33 17.43 8.55
C ILE A 302 17.95 17.29 9.21
N CYS A 303 17.81 16.33 10.16
CA CYS A 303 16.56 16.08 10.89
C CYS A 303 16.47 16.91 12.20
N TRP A 304 15.34 17.57 12.43
CA TRP A 304 14.94 18.08 13.74
C TRP A 304 14.18 17.02 14.54
N ARG A 305 14.71 16.53 15.66
CA ARG A 305 13.91 15.75 16.62
C ARG A 305 13.00 16.70 17.42
N SER A 306 11.70 16.44 17.44
CA SER A 306 10.82 17.01 18.48
C SER A 306 11.02 16.24 19.78
N ILE A 307 11.03 16.95 20.91
CA ILE A 307 10.83 16.37 22.25
C ILE A 307 9.40 15.78 22.32
#